data_AF-A0A7C4FRI1-F1
#
_entry.id   AF-A0A7C4FRI1-F1
#
_cell.length_a   1.000
_cell.length_b   1.000
_cell.length_c   1.000
_cell.angle_alpha   90.00
_cell.angle_beta   90.00
_cell.angle_gamma   90.00
#
_symmetry.space_group_name_H-M   'P 1'
#
loop_
_entity.id
_entity.type
_entity.pdbx_description
1 polymer ?
#
loop_
_entity_poly.entity_id
_entity_poly.type
_entity_poly.pdbx_seq_one_letter_code
_entity_poly.pdbx_strand_id
1 'polypeptide(L)'
;MIRILSYLIFFTLGMLLFRPILLEAVENIQLPEDLKARAFVIKSEKDGLWEKSLIIQFSERRRVLSTNDGFLDALAVVNHSAHPLLWERVCKKGKTKEVMKDIKKRIAKTIGVRSEEIALMATAVDMDNLAVKTKKFKPFVVSVLATAGAKTNALRTGVDEGTYIEGEEPKGTVNILILTNVRLTDGAMARAIITATEAKTAAFQDLKVPSSYTKDVLATGTGTDSVI
;
A
#
# COMPACT_ATOMS: atom_id res chain seq x y z
N MET A 1 72.41 -2.26 -28.00
CA MET A 1 71.43 -1.50 -27.20
C MET A 1 70.61 -2.50 -26.38
N ILE A 2 70.97 -2.64 -25.10
CA ILE A 2 70.18 -3.02 -23.90
C ILE A 2 69.14 -4.18 -23.99
N ARG A 3 69.37 -5.20 -23.15
CA ARG A 3 68.49 -6.30 -22.70
C ARG A 3 67.21 -5.80 -22.01
N ILE A 4 66.16 -6.64 -21.87
CA ILE A 4 65.58 -7.09 -20.58
C ILE A 4 64.35 -8.02 -20.79
N LEU A 5 64.36 -9.12 -20.02
CA LEU A 5 63.30 -10.07 -19.66
C LEU A 5 62.00 -9.38 -19.17
N SER A 6 60.84 -10.05 -19.26
CA SER A 6 59.97 -10.37 -18.09
C SER A 6 58.53 -10.78 -18.45
N TYR A 7 58.14 -11.95 -17.94
CA TYR A 7 56.84 -12.36 -17.40
C TYR A 7 55.58 -11.56 -17.77
N LEU A 8 54.63 -12.19 -18.48
CA LEU A 8 53.21 -11.85 -18.35
C LEU A 8 52.48 -13.00 -17.63
N ILE A 9 52.26 -12.77 -16.33
CA ILE A 9 51.31 -13.52 -15.49
C ILE A 9 49.92 -13.07 -15.94
N PHE A 10 49.16 -13.94 -16.59
CA PHE A 10 47.71 -13.71 -16.75
C PHE A 10 47.04 -14.01 -15.42
N PHE A 11 46.76 -12.94 -14.67
CA PHE A 11 45.87 -12.95 -13.52
C PHE A 11 44.47 -13.37 -14.00
N THR A 12 44.04 -14.57 -13.61
CA THR A 12 42.63 -14.96 -13.60
C THR A 12 41.91 -14.12 -12.56
N LEU A 13 41.42 -12.95 -12.95
CA LEU A 13 40.55 -12.14 -12.09
C LEU A 13 39.16 -12.80 -12.11
N GLY A 14 38.83 -13.45 -11.00
CA GLY A 14 37.53 -14.06 -10.78
C GLY A 14 36.42 -13.03 -11.00
N MET A 15 35.50 -13.34 -11.92
CA MET A 15 34.19 -12.73 -11.94
C MET A 15 33.55 -12.96 -10.57
N LEU A 16 33.59 -11.94 -9.72
CA LEU A 16 32.65 -11.76 -8.63
C LEU A 16 31.26 -11.79 -9.27
N LEU A 17 30.61 -12.95 -9.15
CA LEU A 17 29.20 -13.12 -9.39
C LEU A 17 28.48 -12.14 -8.47
N PHE A 18 28.19 -10.93 -8.97
CA PHE A 18 27.13 -10.10 -8.45
C PHE A 18 25.88 -10.97 -8.49
N ARG A 19 25.49 -11.50 -7.33
CA ARG A 19 24.17 -12.13 -7.17
C ARG A 19 23.15 -11.09 -7.65
N PRO A 20 22.29 -11.41 -8.63
CA PRO A 20 21.25 -10.49 -9.01
C PRO A 20 20.40 -10.23 -7.77
N ILE A 21 20.26 -8.95 -7.43
CA ILE A 21 19.19 -8.45 -6.57
C ILE A 21 17.91 -9.07 -7.14
N LEU A 22 17.14 -9.73 -6.28
CA LEU A 22 15.86 -10.35 -6.61
C LEU A 22 15.13 -9.45 -7.61
N LEU A 23 14.78 -9.99 -8.78
CA LEU A 23 14.15 -9.22 -9.86
C LEU A 23 12.76 -8.78 -9.37
N GLU A 24 12.66 -7.60 -8.75
CA GLU A 24 11.40 -7.01 -8.35
C GLU A 24 10.61 -6.72 -9.63
N ALA A 25 9.56 -7.51 -9.88
CA ALA A 25 8.71 -7.29 -11.04
C ALA A 25 7.84 -6.05 -10.76
N VAL A 26 7.88 -5.08 -11.68
CA VAL A 26 7.11 -3.84 -11.59
C VAL A 26 5.96 -3.88 -12.58
N GLU A 27 4.74 -3.73 -12.07
CA GLU A 27 3.52 -3.64 -12.87
C GLU A 27 2.98 -2.21 -12.82
N ASN A 28 2.90 -1.53 -13.96
CA ASN A 28 2.45 -0.13 -14.01
C ASN A 28 0.91 -0.04 -14.01
N ILE A 29 0.38 0.96 -13.30
CA ILE A 29 -1.05 1.30 -13.27
C ILE A 29 -1.23 2.64 -13.97
N GLN A 30 -2.10 2.66 -14.98
CA GLN A 30 -2.38 3.89 -15.71
C GLN A 30 -3.15 4.89 -14.83
N LEU A 31 -2.57 6.08 -14.67
CA LEU A 31 -3.24 7.24 -14.07
C LEU A 31 -3.28 8.40 -15.08
N PRO A 32 -4.28 9.30 -14.99
CA PRO A 32 -4.27 10.54 -15.76
C PRO A 32 -3.05 11.41 -15.43
N GLU A 33 -2.44 12.00 -16.45
CA GLU A 33 -1.32 12.93 -16.30
C GLU A 33 -1.65 14.14 -15.42
N ASP A 34 -2.92 14.57 -15.44
CA ASP A 34 -3.48 15.64 -14.59
C ASP A 34 -3.17 15.41 -13.09
N LEU A 35 -3.07 14.15 -12.68
CA LEU A 35 -2.77 13.79 -11.30
C LEU A 35 -1.30 13.92 -10.94
N LYS A 36 -0.39 14.20 -11.88
CA LYS A 36 1.08 14.30 -11.70
C LYS A 36 1.66 13.24 -10.74
N ALA A 37 1.25 12.00 -10.95
CA ALA A 37 1.62 10.86 -10.12
C ALA A 37 1.83 9.62 -10.99
N ARG A 38 2.77 8.76 -10.59
CA ARG A 38 2.97 7.42 -11.17
C ARG A 38 2.47 6.39 -10.18
N ALA A 39 1.67 5.42 -10.64
CA ALA A 39 1.24 4.30 -9.83
C ALA A 39 1.79 2.98 -10.40
N PHE A 40 2.28 2.11 -9.53
CA PHE A 40 2.81 0.81 -9.91
C PHE A 40 2.81 -0.15 -8.72
N VAL A 41 2.81 -1.45 -9.01
CA VAL A 41 2.94 -2.52 -8.01
C VAL A 41 4.34 -3.10 -8.11
N ILE A 42 5.07 -3.09 -6.99
CA ILE A 42 6.30 -3.87 -6.85
C ILE A 42 5.93 -5.24 -6.30
N LYS A 43 6.35 -6.30 -6.99
CA LYS A 43 6.20 -7.69 -6.55
C LYS A 43 7.55 -8.21 -6.05
N SER A 44 7.58 -8.75 -4.85
CA SER A 44 8.74 -9.41 -4.24
C SER A 44 8.33 -10.73 -3.59
N GLU A 45 9.32 -11.51 -3.17
CA GLU A 45 9.10 -12.79 -2.48
C GLU A 45 9.89 -12.80 -1.17
N LYS A 46 9.32 -13.42 -0.14
CA LYS A 46 9.92 -13.63 1.18
C LYS A 46 9.51 -15.01 1.71
N ASP A 47 10.49 -15.83 2.08
CA ASP A 47 10.27 -17.21 2.55
C ASP A 47 9.41 -18.08 1.61
N GLY A 48 9.55 -17.91 0.28
CA GLY A 48 8.74 -18.65 -0.70
C GLY A 48 7.31 -18.11 -0.87
N LEU A 49 6.99 -16.96 -0.24
CA LEU A 49 5.65 -16.37 -0.22
C LEU A 49 5.67 -14.96 -0.81
N TRP A 50 4.60 -14.57 -1.48
CA TRP A 50 4.53 -13.29 -2.18
C TRP A 50 4.37 -12.09 -1.24
N GLU A 51 4.95 -10.97 -1.66
CA GLU A 51 4.72 -9.61 -1.15
C GLU A 51 4.45 -8.69 -2.36
N LYS A 52 3.42 -7.85 -2.27
CA LYS A 52 3.00 -6.94 -3.35
C LYS A 52 2.71 -5.57 -2.75
N SER A 53 3.40 -4.54 -3.23
CA SER A 53 3.22 -3.16 -2.74
C SER A 53 2.72 -2.27 -3.85
N LEU A 54 1.49 -1.77 -3.73
CA LEU A 54 1.02 -0.66 -4.55
C LEU A 54 1.70 0.61 -4.07
N ILE A 55 2.34 1.32 -4.99
CA ILE A 55 3.04 2.57 -4.74
C ILE A 55 2.47 3.62 -5.66
N ILE A 56 2.15 4.78 -5.09
CA ILE A 56 1.80 5.99 -5.83
C ILE A 56 2.85 7.05 -5.50
N GLN A 57 3.70 7.35 -6.46
CA GLN A 57 4.78 8.33 -6.32
C GLN A 57 4.41 9.64 -7.00
N PHE A 58 4.44 10.73 -6.26
CA PHE A 58 4.14 12.07 -6.75
C PHE A 58 5.36 12.71 -7.41
N SER A 59 5.12 13.60 -8.39
CA SER A 59 6.17 14.42 -8.99
C SER A 59 6.75 15.47 -8.03
N GLU A 60 5.98 15.85 -7.00
CA GLU A 60 6.31 16.86 -6.00
C GLU A 60 5.66 16.50 -4.66
N ARG A 61 6.17 17.07 -3.55
CA ARG A 61 5.59 16.83 -2.22
C ARG A 61 4.13 17.26 -2.20
N ARG A 62 3.26 16.41 -1.65
CA ARG A 62 1.84 16.70 -1.48
C ARG A 62 1.44 16.68 -0.03
N ARG A 63 0.53 17.59 0.31
CA ARG A 63 -0.26 17.47 1.53
C ARG A 63 -1.16 16.24 1.40
N VAL A 64 -1.01 15.31 2.33
CA VAL A 64 -1.74 14.04 2.40
C VAL A 64 -2.43 13.96 3.76
N LEU A 65 -3.64 13.41 3.78
CA LEU A 65 -4.35 13.05 5.01
C LEU A 65 -4.52 11.54 5.03
N SER A 66 -3.91 10.88 6.02
CA SER A 66 -4.01 9.44 6.24
C SER A 66 -4.80 9.16 7.52
N THR A 67 -5.66 8.15 7.50
CA THR A 67 -6.29 7.66 8.74
C THR A 67 -5.29 7.04 9.72
N ASN A 68 -4.10 6.64 9.26
CA ASN A 68 -3.06 6.06 10.11
C ASN A 68 -2.08 7.11 10.66
N ASP A 69 -1.73 8.12 9.86
CA ASP A 69 -0.64 9.07 10.18
C ASP A 69 -1.14 10.51 10.39
N GLY A 70 -2.42 10.78 10.16
CA GLY A 70 -2.96 12.13 10.12
C GLY A 70 -2.43 12.92 8.92
N PHE A 71 -2.17 14.22 9.12
CA PHE A 71 -1.63 15.08 8.06
C PHE A 71 -0.11 14.95 7.94
N LEU A 72 0.37 14.79 6.72
CA LEU A 72 1.80 14.80 6.40
C LEU A 72 2.06 15.34 4.99
N ASP A 73 3.30 15.75 4.73
CA ASP A 73 3.77 16.06 3.38
C ASP A 73 4.53 14.85 2.82
N ALA A 74 3.94 14.18 1.83
CA ALA A 74 4.45 12.92 1.30
C ALA A 74 4.91 13.06 -0.16
N LEU A 75 5.92 12.28 -0.54
CA LEU A 75 6.31 12.04 -1.94
C LEU A 75 5.74 10.73 -2.47
N ALA A 76 5.32 9.82 -1.59
CA ALA A 76 4.64 8.61 -2.00
C ALA A 76 3.58 8.15 -1.00
N VAL A 77 2.62 7.40 -1.51
CA VAL A 77 1.63 6.66 -0.72
C VAL A 77 1.75 5.18 -1.07
N VAL A 78 1.66 4.32 -0.07
CA VAL A 78 1.86 2.88 -0.21
C VAL A 78 0.71 2.11 0.41
N ASN A 79 0.17 1.15 -0.34
CA ASN A 79 -0.67 0.09 0.20
C ASN A 79 0.06 -1.25 0.04
N HIS A 80 0.54 -1.80 1.15
CA HIS A 80 1.34 -3.02 1.16
C HIS A 80 0.48 -4.25 1.42
N SER A 81 0.72 -5.31 0.68
CA SER A 81 0.09 -6.62 0.86
C SER A 81 1.14 -7.72 0.90
N ALA A 82 0.85 -8.75 1.67
CA ALA A 82 1.68 -9.94 1.79
C ALA A 82 0.79 -11.18 1.92
N HIS A 83 1.35 -12.32 1.55
CA HIS A 83 0.67 -13.61 1.73
C HIS A 83 0.19 -13.78 3.19
N PRO A 84 -1.03 -14.28 3.45
CA PRO A 84 -1.58 -14.38 4.82
C PRO A 84 -0.65 -15.07 5.84
N LEU A 85 0.01 -16.16 5.43
CA LEU A 85 1.01 -16.85 6.27
C LEU A 85 2.20 -15.97 6.71
N LEU A 86 2.58 -14.93 5.94
CA LEU A 86 3.59 -13.96 6.36
C LEU A 86 3.02 -13.08 7.48
N TRP A 87 1.79 -12.58 7.33
CA TRP A 87 1.13 -11.78 8.37
C TRP A 87 0.94 -12.54 9.66
N GLU A 88 0.44 -13.77 9.59
CA GLU A 88 0.26 -14.66 10.75
C GLU A 88 1.57 -14.82 11.53
N ARG A 89 2.71 -15.02 10.84
CA ARG A 89 4.04 -15.13 11.46
C ARG A 89 4.49 -13.83 12.12
N VAL A 90 4.22 -12.69 11.51
CA VAL A 90 4.57 -11.36 12.04
C VAL A 90 3.78 -11.08 13.32
N CYS A 91 2.48 -11.36 13.28
CA CYS A 91 1.57 -11.11 14.39
C CYS A 91 1.83 -12.05 15.58
N LYS A 92 2.09 -13.35 15.33
CA LYS A 92 2.53 -14.30 16.37
C LYS A 92 3.80 -13.87 17.09
N LYS A 93 4.68 -13.13 16.42
CA LYS A 93 5.92 -12.60 17.00
C LYS A 93 5.72 -11.28 17.74
N GLY A 94 4.56 -10.63 17.62
CA GLY A 94 4.29 -9.31 18.18
C GLY A 94 5.13 -8.18 17.57
N LYS A 95 5.66 -8.39 16.34
CA LYS A 95 6.62 -7.48 15.69
C LYS A 95 6.05 -6.68 14.53
N THR A 96 4.73 -6.50 14.49
CA THR A 96 4.05 -5.81 13.37
C THR A 96 4.63 -4.42 13.14
N LYS A 97 4.82 -3.63 14.21
CA LYS A 97 5.35 -2.26 14.09
C LYS A 97 6.77 -2.22 13.53
N GLU A 98 7.68 -3.10 13.96
CA GLU A 98 9.03 -3.14 13.39
C GLU A 98 9.01 -3.60 11.93
N VAL A 99 8.25 -4.64 11.61
CA VAL A 99 8.15 -5.16 10.25
C VAL A 99 7.60 -4.10 9.29
N MET A 100 6.58 -3.35 9.70
CA MET A 100 6.04 -2.25 8.90
C MET A 100 7.06 -1.12 8.69
N LYS A 101 7.87 -0.79 9.71
CA LYS A 101 8.97 0.17 9.57
C LYS A 101 10.03 -0.31 8.57
N ASP A 102 10.37 -1.60 8.62
CA ASP A 102 11.36 -2.19 7.71
C ASP A 102 10.86 -2.24 6.27
N ILE A 103 9.58 -2.59 6.06
CA ILE A 103 8.91 -2.52 4.75
C ILE A 103 8.94 -1.09 4.23
N LYS A 104 8.55 -0.11 5.05
CA LYS A 104 8.55 1.32 4.69
C LYS A 104 9.95 1.79 4.28
N LYS A 105 11.00 1.41 5.02
CA LYS A 105 12.40 1.73 4.69
C LYS A 105 12.88 1.07 3.40
N ARG A 106 12.54 -0.20 3.18
CA ARG A 106 12.89 -0.92 1.94
C ARG A 106 12.27 -0.23 0.73
N ILE A 107 10.97 0.05 0.78
CA ILE A 107 10.25 0.73 -0.30
C ILE A 107 10.83 2.14 -0.53
N ALA A 108 11.11 2.89 0.54
CA ALA A 108 11.74 4.21 0.45
C ALA A 108 13.07 4.16 -0.30
N LYS A 109 13.91 3.18 0.01
CA LYS A 109 15.18 2.93 -0.71
C LYS A 109 14.94 2.60 -2.18
N THR A 110 13.97 1.74 -2.49
CA THR A 110 13.67 1.33 -3.87
C THR A 110 13.19 2.50 -4.73
N ILE A 111 12.36 3.41 -4.19
CA ILE A 111 11.80 4.53 -4.96
C ILE A 111 12.57 5.85 -4.81
N GLY A 112 13.67 5.84 -4.04
CA GLY A 112 14.57 6.98 -3.88
C GLY A 112 14.00 8.16 -3.06
N VAL A 113 13.22 7.88 -2.01
CA VAL A 113 12.66 8.91 -1.11
C VAL A 113 13.01 8.63 0.35
N ARG A 114 12.78 9.58 1.25
CA ARG A 114 12.93 9.34 2.70
C ARG A 114 11.70 8.60 3.25
N SER A 115 11.89 7.72 4.23
CA SER A 115 10.78 6.95 4.82
C SER A 115 9.71 7.85 5.42
N GLU A 116 10.07 9.00 5.95
CA GLU A 116 9.15 9.97 6.58
C GLU A 116 8.23 10.64 5.56
N GLU A 117 8.56 10.54 4.27
CA GLU A 117 7.79 11.09 3.15
C GLU A 117 6.86 10.06 2.51
N ILE A 118 6.66 8.92 3.19
CA ILE A 118 5.76 7.86 2.75
C ILE A 118 4.59 7.79 3.73
N ALA A 119 3.36 7.92 3.23
CA ALA A 119 2.17 7.47 3.95
C ALA A 119 1.96 5.99 3.65
N LEU A 120 1.85 5.14 4.67
CA LEU A 120 1.80 3.69 4.46
C LEU A 120 0.59 3.05 5.18
N MET A 121 -0.16 2.28 4.41
CA MET A 121 -1.20 1.36 4.89
C MET A 121 -0.87 -0.06 4.44
N ALA A 122 -1.53 -1.04 5.05
CA ALA A 122 -1.41 -2.44 4.65
C ALA A 122 -2.77 -3.12 4.54
N THR A 123 -2.82 -4.16 3.72
CA THR A 123 -4.01 -4.97 3.47
C THR A 123 -3.66 -6.45 3.40
N ALA A 124 -4.62 -7.30 3.77
CA ALA A 124 -4.54 -8.74 3.55
C ALA A 124 -5.05 -9.15 2.16
N VAL A 125 -5.58 -8.19 1.38
CA VAL A 125 -6.05 -8.43 0.01
C VAL A 125 -4.86 -8.53 -0.92
N ASP A 126 -4.79 -9.59 -1.71
CA ASP A 126 -3.79 -9.68 -2.79
C ASP A 126 -4.00 -8.52 -3.78
N MET A 127 -2.92 -7.80 -4.09
CA MET A 127 -2.92 -6.64 -4.99
C MET A 127 -3.39 -6.95 -6.42
N ASP A 128 -3.45 -8.23 -6.81
CA ASP A 128 -4.08 -8.66 -8.07
C ASP A 128 -5.61 -8.38 -8.06
N ASN A 129 -6.22 -8.10 -6.90
CA ASN A 129 -7.61 -7.67 -6.73
C ASN A 129 -7.77 -6.14 -6.58
N LEU A 130 -6.77 -5.36 -6.97
CA LEU A 130 -6.83 -3.90 -6.92
C LEU A 130 -7.88 -3.37 -7.91
N ALA A 131 -8.82 -2.58 -7.41
CA ALA A 131 -9.76 -1.83 -8.24
C ALA A 131 -9.26 -0.41 -8.46
N VAL A 132 -9.22 0.05 -9.71
CA VAL A 132 -8.83 1.43 -10.07
C VAL A 132 -9.96 2.09 -10.85
N LYS A 133 -10.40 3.26 -10.42
CA LYS A 133 -11.41 4.04 -11.14
C LYS A 133 -11.10 5.52 -11.16
N THR A 134 -11.14 6.10 -12.36
CA THR A 134 -11.03 7.55 -12.57
C THR A 134 -12.37 8.14 -12.99
N LYS A 135 -12.70 9.31 -12.46
CA LYS A 135 -13.77 10.18 -12.95
C LYS A 135 -13.24 11.58 -13.19
N LYS A 136 -13.78 12.25 -14.21
CA LYS A 136 -13.46 13.64 -14.55
C LYS A 136 -14.75 14.46 -14.50
N PHE A 137 -14.71 15.58 -13.78
CA PHE A 137 -15.77 16.58 -13.74
C PHE A 137 -15.09 17.95 -13.81
N LYS A 138 -15.04 18.55 -15.00
CA LYS A 138 -14.13 19.67 -15.32
C LYS A 138 -14.22 20.80 -14.27
N PRO A 139 -13.09 21.30 -13.73
CA PRO A 139 -11.68 20.97 -14.02
C PRO A 139 -11.09 19.81 -13.18
N PHE A 140 -11.91 19.09 -12.42
CA PHE A 140 -11.48 18.09 -11.44
C PHE A 140 -11.29 16.70 -12.06
N VAL A 141 -10.23 16.03 -11.64
CA VAL A 141 -9.93 14.63 -11.91
C VAL A 141 -9.76 13.93 -10.59
N VAL A 142 -10.54 12.87 -10.35
CA VAL A 142 -10.42 12.03 -9.15
C VAL A 142 -10.12 10.61 -9.59
N SER A 143 -9.09 9.99 -9.02
CA SER A 143 -8.84 8.55 -9.16
C SER A 143 -8.88 7.88 -7.80
N VAL A 144 -9.58 6.76 -7.73
CA VAL A 144 -9.68 5.91 -6.55
C VAL A 144 -8.98 4.59 -6.85
N LEU A 145 -8.11 4.16 -5.95
CA LEU A 145 -7.49 2.84 -5.96
C LEU A 145 -7.88 2.15 -4.66
N ALA A 146 -8.58 1.02 -4.75
CA ALA A 146 -9.15 0.36 -3.58
C ALA A 146 -8.87 -1.14 -3.57
N THR A 147 -8.61 -1.67 -2.38
CA THR A 147 -8.59 -3.10 -2.09
C THR A 147 -9.63 -3.38 -1.01
N ALA A 148 -10.49 -4.39 -1.17
CA ALA A 148 -11.57 -4.66 -0.24
C ALA A 148 -11.58 -6.13 0.21
N GLY A 149 -11.18 -6.37 1.45
CA GLY A 149 -11.17 -7.69 2.07
C GLY A 149 -12.21 -7.79 3.19
N ALA A 150 -13.36 -8.37 2.90
CA ALA A 150 -14.49 -8.44 3.85
C ALA A 150 -14.78 -9.84 4.40
N LYS A 151 -14.05 -10.88 3.97
CA LYS A 151 -14.39 -12.28 4.27
C LYS A 151 -14.33 -12.65 5.76
N THR A 152 -13.43 -12.01 6.51
CA THR A 152 -13.07 -12.44 7.88
C THR A 152 -13.13 -11.31 8.90
N ASN A 153 -13.45 -10.09 8.49
CA ASN A 153 -13.47 -8.89 9.35
C ASN A 153 -14.56 -7.89 8.93
N ALA A 154 -15.58 -8.34 8.18
CA ALA A 154 -16.71 -7.47 7.87
C ALA A 154 -17.47 -7.16 9.16
N LEU A 155 -17.65 -5.87 9.45
CA LEU A 155 -18.17 -5.36 10.71
C LEU A 155 -19.30 -4.37 10.45
N ARG A 156 -20.35 -4.43 11.27
CA ARG A 156 -21.43 -3.46 11.34
C ARG A 156 -21.23 -2.53 12.53
N THR A 157 -20.87 -1.28 12.23
CA THR A 157 -20.68 -0.24 13.25
C THR A 157 -21.94 -0.06 14.08
N GLY A 158 -21.78 0.01 15.40
CA GLY A 158 -22.88 0.15 16.35
C GLY A 158 -23.61 -1.15 16.72
N VAL A 159 -23.22 -2.29 16.13
CA VAL A 159 -23.76 -3.62 16.48
C VAL A 159 -22.65 -4.57 16.91
N ASP A 160 -21.63 -4.70 16.06
CA ASP A 160 -20.50 -5.59 16.31
C ASP A 160 -19.45 -4.95 17.22
N GLU A 161 -18.78 -5.77 18.02
CA GLU A 161 -17.67 -5.33 18.87
C GLU A 161 -16.38 -5.19 18.05
N GLY A 162 -15.78 -4.00 18.08
CA GLY A 162 -14.48 -3.74 17.46
C GLY A 162 -13.34 -4.15 18.39
N THR A 163 -12.91 -5.40 18.32
CA THR A 163 -11.84 -5.92 19.20
C THR A 163 -10.42 -5.66 18.67
N TYR A 164 -10.27 -4.98 17.53
CA TYR A 164 -8.96 -4.74 16.93
C TYR A 164 -8.17 -3.72 17.74
N ILE A 165 -6.92 -4.07 18.06
CA ILE A 165 -5.94 -3.16 18.64
C ILE A 165 -4.83 -2.90 17.62
N GLU A 166 -4.41 -1.65 17.48
CA GLU A 166 -3.34 -1.25 16.55
C GLU A 166 -2.06 -2.09 16.76
N GLY A 167 -1.67 -2.82 15.70
CA GLY A 167 -0.52 -3.72 15.71
C GLY A 167 -0.90 -5.20 15.66
N GLU A 168 -2.18 -5.56 15.82
CA GLU A 168 -2.68 -6.91 15.54
C GLU A 168 -2.79 -7.21 14.03
N GLU A 169 -3.02 -8.47 13.70
CA GLU A 169 -3.13 -8.94 12.31
C GLU A 169 -4.28 -8.26 11.56
N PRO A 170 -4.03 -7.73 10.34
CA PRO A 170 -5.12 -7.26 9.51
C PRO A 170 -5.97 -8.46 9.06
N LYS A 171 -7.15 -8.64 9.66
CA LYS A 171 -8.09 -9.74 9.33
C LYS A 171 -8.89 -9.50 8.03
N GLY A 172 -8.37 -8.71 7.10
CA GLY A 172 -9.09 -8.15 5.96
C GLY A 172 -9.50 -6.70 6.20
N THR A 173 -9.31 -5.83 5.21
CA THR A 173 -9.59 -4.39 5.31
C THR A 173 -10.06 -3.81 3.98
N VAL A 174 -10.86 -2.75 4.03
CA VAL A 174 -11.06 -1.86 2.88
C VAL A 174 -10.09 -0.68 2.99
N ASN A 175 -9.10 -0.69 2.10
CA ASN A 175 -8.15 0.40 1.93
C ASN A 175 -8.52 1.18 0.68
N ILE A 176 -8.67 2.50 0.81
CA ILE A 176 -9.08 3.42 -0.26
C ILE A 176 -8.03 4.51 -0.40
N LEU A 177 -7.43 4.63 -1.58
CA LEU A 177 -6.54 5.74 -1.96
C LEU A 177 -7.29 6.67 -2.90
N ILE A 178 -7.41 7.94 -2.57
CA ILE A 178 -8.11 8.96 -3.36
C ILE A 178 -7.12 10.03 -3.81
N LEU A 179 -6.98 10.18 -5.12
CA LEU A 179 -6.12 11.19 -5.73
C LEU A 179 -6.96 12.22 -6.45
N THR A 180 -6.57 13.48 -6.31
CA THR A 180 -7.13 14.59 -7.09
C THR A 180 -6.05 15.49 -7.64
N ASN A 181 -6.36 16.17 -8.75
CA ASN A 181 -5.45 17.13 -9.41
C ASN A 181 -5.44 18.51 -8.75
N VAL A 182 -6.30 18.75 -7.76
CA VAL A 182 -6.41 20.04 -7.06
C VAL A 182 -5.92 19.96 -5.62
N ARG A 183 -5.40 21.08 -5.12
CA ARG A 183 -5.04 21.20 -3.70
C ARG A 183 -6.29 21.43 -2.87
N LEU A 184 -6.65 20.45 -2.05
CA LEU A 184 -7.75 20.56 -1.09
C LEU A 184 -7.27 21.30 0.16
N THR A 185 -8.19 21.99 0.83
CA THR A 185 -7.97 22.47 2.20
C THR A 185 -8.04 21.29 3.18
N ASP A 186 -7.45 21.44 4.36
CA ASP A 186 -7.49 20.41 5.42
C ASP A 186 -8.94 20.00 5.76
N GLY A 187 -9.87 20.97 5.82
CA GLY A 187 -11.29 20.69 6.02
C GLY A 187 -11.96 19.95 4.85
N ALA A 188 -11.56 20.22 3.61
CA ALA A 188 -12.06 19.49 2.44
C ALA A 188 -11.52 18.05 2.40
N MET A 189 -10.26 17.83 2.78
CA MET A 189 -9.68 16.48 2.94
C MET A 189 -10.42 15.68 4.02
N ALA A 190 -10.64 16.29 5.19
CA ALA A 190 -11.41 15.63 6.25
C ALA A 190 -12.84 15.28 5.82
N ARG A 191 -13.50 16.18 5.07
CA ARG A 191 -14.84 15.91 4.52
C ARG A 191 -14.84 14.78 3.48
N ALA A 192 -13.78 14.65 2.69
CA ALA A 192 -13.66 13.58 1.71
C ALA A 192 -13.67 12.18 2.37
N ILE A 193 -13.10 12.03 3.58
CA ILE A 193 -13.14 10.78 4.35
C ILE A 193 -14.59 10.38 4.68
N ILE A 194 -15.46 11.35 5.01
CA ILE A 194 -16.89 11.08 5.27
C ILE A 194 -17.52 10.47 4.01
N THR A 195 -17.36 11.15 2.87
CA THR A 195 -17.90 10.66 1.58
C THR A 195 -17.34 9.30 1.20
N ALA A 196 -16.05 9.06 1.40
CA ALA A 196 -15.42 7.75 1.14
C ALA A 196 -16.01 6.65 2.03
N THR A 197 -16.26 6.97 3.31
CA THR A 197 -16.85 6.05 4.29
C THR A 197 -18.29 5.68 3.93
N GLU A 198 -19.10 6.67 3.57
CA GLU A 198 -20.48 6.48 3.11
C GLU A 198 -20.53 5.67 1.81
N ALA A 199 -19.68 6.00 0.83
CA ALA A 199 -19.60 5.28 -0.44
C ALA A 199 -19.21 3.80 -0.25
N LYS A 200 -18.24 3.52 0.62
CA LYS A 200 -17.87 2.16 1.02
C LYS A 200 -19.06 1.43 1.67
N THR A 201 -19.75 2.10 2.59
CA THR A 201 -20.91 1.53 3.29
C THR A 201 -22.03 1.19 2.30
N ALA A 202 -22.33 2.10 1.36
CA ALA A 202 -23.30 1.88 0.31
C ALA A 202 -22.91 0.68 -0.57
N ALA A 203 -21.64 0.56 -0.97
CA ALA A 203 -21.17 -0.60 -1.72
C ALA A 203 -21.34 -1.92 -0.93
N PHE A 204 -21.10 -1.92 0.39
CA PHE A 204 -21.35 -3.09 1.24
C PHE A 204 -22.84 -3.44 1.31
N GLN A 205 -23.72 -2.45 1.37
CA GLN A 205 -25.17 -2.64 1.36
C GLN A 205 -25.67 -3.17 0.02
N ASP A 206 -25.22 -2.60 -1.10
CA ASP A 206 -25.56 -3.02 -2.46
C ASP A 206 -25.15 -4.48 -2.71
N LEU A 207 -23.97 -4.86 -2.22
CA LEU A 207 -23.45 -6.23 -2.29
C LEU A 207 -24.00 -7.16 -1.20
N LYS A 208 -24.83 -6.65 -0.29
CA LYS A 208 -25.39 -7.39 0.86
C LYS A 208 -24.31 -8.13 1.65
N VAL A 209 -23.18 -7.48 1.91
CA VAL A 209 -22.06 -8.08 2.65
C VAL A 209 -22.51 -8.36 4.09
N PRO A 210 -22.53 -9.63 4.55
CA PRO A 210 -22.92 -9.95 5.92
C PRO A 210 -21.82 -9.56 6.91
N SER A 211 -22.20 -9.27 8.14
CA SER A 211 -21.23 -9.20 9.25
C SER A 211 -20.57 -10.56 9.46
N SER A 212 -19.27 -10.51 9.78
CA SER A 212 -18.48 -11.69 10.18
C SER A 212 -18.73 -12.08 11.65
N TYR A 213 -19.42 -11.25 12.42
CA TYR A 213 -19.56 -11.37 13.87
C TYR A 213 -21.01 -11.59 14.31
N THR A 214 -21.95 -10.85 13.73
CA THR A 214 -23.38 -10.96 14.05
C THR A 214 -24.15 -11.51 12.86
N LYS A 215 -24.97 -12.54 13.09
CA LYS A 215 -25.81 -13.13 12.05
C LYS A 215 -26.88 -12.15 11.58
N ASP A 216 -27.27 -12.28 10.31
CA ASP A 216 -28.41 -11.59 9.69
C ASP A 216 -28.32 -10.05 9.65
N VAL A 217 -27.16 -9.46 9.94
CA VAL A 217 -26.92 -8.02 9.78
C VAL A 217 -25.90 -7.74 8.68
N LEU A 218 -26.12 -6.67 7.93
CA LEU A 218 -25.19 -6.22 6.89
C LEU A 218 -24.07 -5.38 7.50
N ALA A 219 -22.84 -5.69 7.10
CA ALA A 219 -21.66 -4.91 7.49
C ALA A 219 -21.68 -3.52 6.84
N THR A 220 -21.00 -2.57 7.49
CA THR A 220 -20.81 -1.19 7.01
C THR A 220 -19.37 -0.93 6.57
N GLY A 221 -18.48 -1.89 6.80
CA GLY A 221 -17.07 -1.84 6.45
C GLY A 221 -16.33 -3.01 7.11
N THR A 222 -15.08 -2.81 7.45
CA THR A 222 -14.32 -3.69 8.35
C THR A 222 -13.88 -2.96 9.61
N GLY A 223 -13.36 -3.71 10.59
CA GLY A 223 -12.80 -3.13 11.82
C GLY A 223 -11.51 -2.33 11.62
N THR A 224 -10.92 -2.29 10.42
CA THR A 224 -9.59 -1.71 10.16
C THR A 224 -9.50 -0.93 8.85
N ASP A 225 -10.64 -0.44 8.35
CA ASP A 225 -10.68 0.33 7.11
C ASP A 225 -9.77 1.57 7.15
N SER A 226 -9.10 1.87 6.04
CA SER A 226 -8.18 3.00 5.94
C SER A 226 -8.42 3.83 4.68
N VAL A 227 -8.24 5.15 4.80
CA VAL A 227 -8.36 6.10 3.69
C VAL A 227 -7.13 7.01 3.66
N ILE A 228 -6.60 7.22 2.45
CA ILE A 228 -5.60 8.26 2.14
C ILE A 228 -6.08 9.09 0.96
#